data_AF-A0A971TGT4-F1
#
_entry.id   AF-A0A971TGT4-F1
#
_cell.length_a   1.000
_cell.length_b   1.000
_cell.length_c   1.000
_cell.angle_alpha   90.00
_cell.angle_beta   90.00
_cell.angle_gamma   90.00
#
_symmetry.space_group_name_H-M   'P 1'
#
loop_
_entity.id
_entity.type
_entity.pdbx_description
1 polymer ?
#
loop_
_entity_poly.entity_id
_entity_poly.type
_entity_poly.pdbx_seq_one_letter_code
_entity_poly.pdbx_strand_id
1 'polypeptide(L)'
;MKHIVRLSAVSLSILFGSCAAAPSMPLDPVRAVATTRFDVTVDRTTLKLPYYANTALDETNPAIIRAVIAVHGADRNADRFFEGVRAAARRATAENSTLIIAPQFLELP
;
A
#
# COMPACT_ATOMS: atom_id res chain seq x y z
N MET A 1 48.60 46.51 2.85
CA MET A 1 47.45 46.23 1.96
C MET A 1 46.32 45.65 2.80
N LYS A 2 45.16 46.31 2.84
CA LYS A 2 44.02 45.94 3.71
C LYS A 2 43.06 45.04 2.93
N HIS A 3 42.91 43.77 3.31
CA HIS A 3 41.90 42.89 2.72
C HIS A 3 40.65 42.87 3.62
N ILE A 4 39.60 43.57 3.16
CA ILE A 4 38.26 43.53 3.76
C ILE A 4 37.53 42.36 3.11
N VAL A 5 37.28 41.30 3.88
CA VAL A 5 36.39 40.20 3.46
C VAL A 5 34.97 40.61 3.87
N ARG A 6 34.10 40.81 2.88
CA ARG A 6 32.66 41.09 3.09
C ARG A 6 31.94 39.75 3.29
N LEU A 7 31.35 39.56 4.46
CA LEU A 7 30.49 38.42 4.79
C LEU A 7 29.07 38.75 4.31
N SER A 8 28.64 38.21 3.18
CA SER A 8 27.24 38.33 2.74
C SER A 8 26.39 37.28 3.42
N ALA A 9 25.46 37.71 4.25
CA ALA A 9 24.45 36.87 4.87
C ALA A 9 23.47 36.35 3.79
N VAL A 10 23.33 35.02 3.70
CA VAL A 10 22.32 34.37 2.86
C VAL A 10 21.10 34.11 3.74
N SER A 11 20.00 34.82 3.48
CA SER A 11 18.72 34.60 4.15
C SER A 11 17.98 33.43 3.49
N LEU A 12 17.79 32.33 4.22
CA LEU A 12 16.99 31.18 3.79
C LEU A 12 15.54 31.37 4.28
N SER A 13 14.66 31.82 3.40
CA SER A 13 13.23 31.97 3.69
C SER A 13 12.54 30.60 3.59
N ILE A 14 12.10 30.04 4.71
CA ILE A 14 11.29 28.82 4.75
C ILE A 14 9.83 29.21 4.48
N LEU A 15 9.32 28.88 3.29
CA LEU A 15 7.88 28.94 3.00
C LEU A 15 7.19 27.70 3.61
N PHE A 16 6.42 27.89 4.68
CA PHE A 16 5.47 26.90 5.16
C PHE A 16 4.26 26.87 4.20
N GLY A 17 4.22 25.88 3.31
CA GLY A 17 3.03 25.58 2.52
C GLY A 17 1.95 24.99 3.42
N SER A 18 0.86 25.73 3.64
CA SER A 18 -0.31 25.24 4.38
C SER A 18 -1.07 24.23 3.53
N CYS A 19 -1.06 22.95 3.91
CA CYS A 19 -1.86 21.91 3.28
C CYS A 19 -3.31 22.08 3.75
N ALA A 20 -4.18 22.68 2.92
CA ALA A 20 -5.60 22.65 3.17
C ALA A 20 -6.14 21.24 2.86
N ALA A 21 -6.66 20.54 3.87
CA ALA A 21 -7.34 19.26 3.65
C ALA A 21 -8.62 19.51 2.83
N ALA A 22 -8.72 18.87 1.67
CA ALA A 22 -9.93 18.94 0.85
C ALA A 22 -11.12 18.29 1.58
N PRO A 23 -12.36 18.80 1.39
CA PRO A 23 -13.55 18.19 1.98
C PRO A 23 -13.73 16.76 1.46
N SER A 24 -13.95 15.81 2.36
CA SER A 24 -14.27 14.42 2.02
C SER A 24 -15.65 14.36 1.37
N MET A 25 -15.71 14.17 0.06
CA MET A 25 -16.92 13.65 -0.58
C MET A 25 -17.28 12.30 0.06
N PRO A 26 -18.55 11.87 0.08
CA PRO A 26 -18.87 10.47 0.35
C PRO A 26 -18.31 9.66 -0.81
N LEU A 27 -17.04 9.28 -0.68
CA LEU A 27 -16.45 8.26 -1.50
C LEU A 27 -17.11 6.98 -1.05
N ASP A 28 -17.72 6.24 -1.97
CA ASP A 28 -17.80 4.80 -1.77
C ASP A 28 -16.34 4.33 -1.61
N PRO A 29 -15.88 4.01 -0.39
CA PRO A 29 -14.46 3.79 -0.17
C PRO A 29 -13.99 2.56 -0.95
N VAL A 30 -14.91 1.66 -1.30
CA VAL A 30 -14.60 0.37 -1.89
C VAL A 30 -15.04 0.33 -3.35
N ARG A 31 -14.13 0.68 -4.26
CA ARG A 31 -14.38 0.64 -5.71
C ARG A 31 -14.57 -0.78 -6.27
N ALA A 32 -13.92 -1.76 -5.65
CA ALA A 32 -13.97 -3.16 -6.05
C ALA A 32 -13.71 -4.04 -4.84
N VAL A 33 -14.41 -5.17 -4.77
CA VAL A 33 -14.10 -6.22 -3.80
C VAL A 33 -13.43 -7.37 -4.55
N ALA A 34 -12.36 -7.94 -3.98
CA ALA A 34 -11.76 -9.15 -4.53
C ALA A 34 -12.83 -10.26 -4.67
N THR A 35 -12.60 -11.26 -5.51
CA THR A 35 -13.51 -12.42 -5.64
C THR A 35 -13.07 -13.58 -4.76
N THR A 36 -11.77 -13.75 -4.58
CA THR A 36 -11.19 -14.79 -3.71
C THR A 36 -11.38 -14.46 -2.24
N ARG A 37 -11.63 -15.47 -1.42
CA ARG A 37 -11.87 -15.34 0.02
C ARG A 37 -10.99 -16.31 0.78
N PHE A 38 -10.42 -15.84 1.89
CA PHE A 38 -9.74 -16.68 2.86
C PHE A 38 -10.59 -16.76 4.12
N ASP A 39 -10.73 -17.98 4.66
CA ASP A 39 -11.53 -18.21 5.86
C ASP A 39 -10.71 -17.86 7.10
N VAL A 40 -11.21 -16.95 7.92
CA VAL A 40 -10.61 -16.57 9.20
C VAL A 40 -11.61 -16.86 10.31
N THR A 41 -11.32 -17.85 11.15
CA THR A 41 -12.16 -18.16 12.31
C THR A 41 -11.68 -17.39 13.53
N VAL A 42 -12.55 -16.53 14.07
CA VAL A 42 -12.34 -15.78 15.33
C VAL A 42 -13.51 -16.10 16.26
N ASP A 43 -13.25 -16.54 17.48
CA ASP A 43 -14.28 -16.83 18.49
C ASP A 43 -15.46 -17.69 17.98
N ARG A 44 -15.14 -18.78 17.26
CA ARG A 44 -16.09 -19.71 16.61
C ARG A 44 -16.90 -19.10 15.45
N THR A 45 -16.62 -17.88 15.06
CA THR A 45 -17.21 -17.21 13.89
C THR A 45 -16.23 -17.26 12.74
N THR A 46 -16.61 -17.84 11.61
CA THR A 46 -15.78 -17.83 10.39
C THR A 46 -16.13 -16.63 9.53
N LEU A 47 -15.17 -15.71 9.39
CA LEU A 47 -15.21 -14.58 8.48
C LEU A 47 -14.64 -15.00 7.12
N LYS A 48 -15.23 -14.48 6.04
CA LYS A 48 -14.71 -14.65 4.68
C LYS A 48 -13.96 -13.39 4.27
N LEU A 49 -12.64 -13.36 4.45
CA LEU A 49 -11.82 -12.19 4.16
C LEU A 49 -11.48 -12.11 2.65
N PRO A 50 -11.91 -11.08 1.91
CA PRO A 50 -11.48 -10.88 0.53
C PRO A 50 -9.98 -10.63 0.43
N TYR A 51 -9.33 -11.11 -0.62
CA TYR A 51 -7.92 -10.80 -0.86
C TYR A 51 -7.55 -10.86 -2.35
N TYR A 52 -6.53 -10.10 -2.72
CA TYR A 52 -5.83 -10.24 -4.00
C TYR A 52 -4.52 -11.01 -3.79
N ALA A 53 -4.16 -11.87 -4.74
CA ALA A 53 -2.87 -12.54 -4.78
C ALA A 53 -2.35 -12.70 -6.22
N ASN A 54 -1.03 -12.74 -6.40
CA ASN A 54 -0.42 -12.92 -7.73
C ASN A 54 -0.31 -14.40 -8.15
N THR A 55 -0.54 -15.33 -7.23
CA THR A 55 -0.61 -16.77 -7.46
C THR A 55 -1.60 -17.40 -6.47
N ALA A 56 -2.04 -18.62 -6.75
CA ALA A 56 -2.95 -19.36 -5.87
C ALA A 56 -2.29 -19.64 -4.52
N LEU A 57 -3.05 -19.58 -3.42
CA LEU A 57 -2.52 -19.78 -2.06
C LEU A 57 -2.64 -21.24 -1.59
N ASP A 58 -3.39 -22.06 -2.30
CA ASP A 58 -3.63 -23.49 -2.06
C ASP A 58 -2.69 -24.40 -2.88
N GLU A 59 -1.78 -23.81 -3.65
CA GLU A 59 -0.78 -24.52 -4.43
C GLU A 59 0.63 -24.20 -3.94
N THR A 60 1.50 -25.21 -3.89
CA THR A 60 2.93 -25.00 -3.58
C THR A 60 3.66 -24.50 -4.81
N ASN A 61 4.34 -23.36 -4.70
CA ASN A 61 5.21 -22.84 -5.74
C ASN A 61 6.67 -22.74 -5.23
N PRO A 62 7.57 -23.64 -5.65
CA PRO A 62 8.96 -23.68 -5.15
C PRO A 62 9.81 -22.48 -5.58
N ALA A 63 9.36 -21.67 -6.55
CA ALA A 63 10.08 -20.46 -6.96
C ALA A 63 9.90 -19.30 -5.96
N ILE A 64 8.85 -19.34 -5.13
CA ILE A 64 8.56 -18.32 -4.13
C ILE A 64 9.50 -18.47 -2.93
N ILE A 65 10.28 -17.42 -2.64
CA ILE A 65 11.24 -17.39 -1.51
C ILE A 65 10.97 -16.26 -0.52
N ARG A 66 9.99 -15.39 -0.82
CA ARG A 66 9.59 -14.28 0.03
C ARG A 66 8.10 -14.00 -0.15
N ALA A 67 7.47 -13.48 0.89
CA ALA A 67 6.09 -13.01 0.84
C ALA A 67 6.02 -11.53 1.21
N VAL A 68 5.16 -10.77 0.51
CA VAL A 68 4.83 -9.39 0.84
C VAL A 68 3.32 -9.31 1.04
N ILE A 69 2.91 -8.89 2.23
CA ILE A 69 1.51 -8.66 2.59
C ILE A 69 1.28 -7.15 2.56
N ALA A 70 0.51 -6.68 1.59
CA ALA A 70 0.19 -5.28 1.38
C ALA A 70 -1.13 -4.93 2.10
N VAL A 71 -1.04 -4.15 3.17
CA VAL A 71 -2.20 -3.72 3.96
C VAL A 71 -2.59 -2.29 3.53
N HIS A 72 -3.83 -2.11 3.09
CA HIS A 72 -4.35 -0.81 2.70
C HIS A 72 -4.64 0.09 3.92
N GLY A 73 -4.81 1.38 3.66
CA GLY A 73 -5.19 2.37 4.67
C GLY A 73 -6.70 2.55 4.84
N ALA A 74 -7.11 3.79 5.15
CA ALA A 74 -8.51 4.18 5.35
C ALA A 74 -9.39 3.91 4.12
N ASP A 75 -8.85 4.11 2.91
CA ASP A 75 -9.60 4.05 1.65
C ASP A 75 -9.95 2.62 1.17
N ARG A 76 -9.70 1.57 1.96
CA ARG A 76 -10.08 0.17 1.68
C ARG A 76 -9.71 -0.36 0.27
N ASN A 77 -8.69 0.24 -0.33
CA ASN A 77 -8.28 0.06 -1.72
C ASN A 77 -7.18 -1.02 -1.88
N ALA A 78 -7.48 -2.22 -1.39
CA ALA A 78 -6.57 -3.37 -1.46
C ALA A 78 -6.05 -3.67 -2.88
N ASP A 79 -6.88 -3.43 -3.90
CA ASP A 79 -6.55 -3.55 -5.31
C ASP A 79 -5.38 -2.64 -5.73
N ARG A 80 -5.37 -1.39 -5.23
CA ARG A 80 -4.31 -0.41 -5.53
C ARG A 80 -3.01 -0.76 -4.84
N PHE A 81 -3.08 -1.21 -3.59
CA PHE A 81 -1.92 -1.67 -2.84
C PHE A 81 -1.31 -2.92 -3.48
N PHE A 82 -2.15 -3.88 -3.88
CA PHE A 82 -1.73 -5.06 -4.62
C PHE A 82 -0.96 -4.69 -5.90
N GLU A 83 -1.56 -3.88 -6.78
CA GLU A 83 -0.94 -3.51 -8.04
C GLU A 83 0.32 -2.64 -7.86
N GLY A 84 0.35 -1.79 -6.83
CA GLY A 84 1.52 -1.00 -6.48
C GLY A 84 2.72 -1.87 -6.10
N VAL A 85 2.52 -2.84 -5.19
CA VAL A 85 3.57 -3.78 -4.77
C VAL A 85 3.96 -4.70 -5.92
N ARG A 86 3.01 -5.19 -6.71
CA ARG A 86 3.27 -6.03 -7.88
C ARG A 86 4.08 -5.30 -8.95
N ALA A 87 3.78 -4.02 -9.20
CA ALA A 87 4.58 -3.18 -10.09
C ALA A 87 6.01 -2.94 -9.55
N ALA A 88 6.17 -2.77 -8.23
CA ALA A 88 7.49 -2.67 -7.61
C ALA A 88 8.30 -3.97 -7.75
N ALA A 89 7.67 -5.12 -7.50
CA ALA A 89 8.28 -6.44 -7.68
C ALA A 89 8.70 -6.70 -9.13
N ARG A 90 7.88 -6.29 -10.11
CA ARG A 90 8.26 -6.32 -11.54
C ARG A 90 9.50 -5.49 -11.84
N ARG A 91 9.54 -4.25 -11.36
CA ARG A 91 10.71 -3.36 -11.54
C ARG A 91 11.98 -3.90 -10.88
N ALA A 92 11.83 -4.66 -9.80
CA ALA A 92 12.94 -5.34 -9.14
C ALA A 92 13.27 -6.72 -9.73
N THR A 93 12.61 -7.14 -10.81
CA THR A 93 12.74 -8.49 -11.41
C THR A 93 12.53 -9.61 -10.39
N ALA A 94 11.66 -9.37 -9.40
CA ALA A 94 11.44 -10.25 -8.25
C ALA A 94 10.04 -10.87 -8.19
N GLU A 95 9.10 -10.48 -9.08
CA GLU A 95 7.70 -10.93 -9.06
C GLU A 95 7.57 -12.46 -9.03
N ASN A 96 8.34 -13.18 -9.85
CA ASN A 96 8.29 -14.65 -9.94
C ASN A 96 8.77 -15.36 -8.66
N SER A 97 9.51 -14.65 -7.80
CA SER A 97 10.05 -15.20 -6.55
C SER A 97 9.37 -14.64 -5.30
N THR A 98 8.35 -13.79 -5.49
CA THR A 98 7.65 -13.05 -4.44
C THR A 98 6.17 -13.37 -4.48
N LEU A 99 5.66 -13.94 -3.39
CA LEU A 99 4.23 -14.04 -3.16
C LEU A 99 3.73 -12.68 -2.70
N ILE A 100 2.77 -12.11 -3.41
CA ILE A 100 2.19 -10.79 -3.10
C ILE A 100 0.74 -11.02 -2.75
N ILE A 101 0.35 -10.61 -1.54
CA ILE A 101 -1.02 -10.76 -1.03
C ILE A 101 -1.49 -9.38 -0.58
N ALA A 102 -2.71 -8.99 -0.93
CA ALA A 102 -3.37 -7.82 -0.36
C ALA A 102 -4.72 -8.23 0.23
N PRO A 103 -4.79 -8.50 1.54
CA PRO A 103 -6.06 -8.69 2.23
C PRO A 103 -6.88 -7.40 2.15
N GLN A 104 -8.18 -7.55 1.99
CA GLN A 104 -9.12 -6.43 1.92
C GLN A 104 -10.00 -6.46 3.15
N PHE A 105 -9.69 -5.56 4.09
CA PHE A 105 -10.52 -5.34 5.26
C PHE A 105 -11.68 -4.43 4.86
N LEU A 106 -12.89 -4.93 4.98
CA LEU A 106 -14.11 -4.17 4.71
C LEU A 106 -14.76 -3.81 6.04
N GLU A 107 -15.45 -2.68 6.06
CA GLU A 107 -16.34 -2.35 7.17
C GLU A 107 -17.59 -3.22 7.06
N LEU A 108 -18.11 -3.65 8.20
CA LEU A 108 -19.42 -4.30 8.24
C LEU A 108 -20.46 -3.25 7.82
N PRO A 109 -21.39 -3.59 6.92
CA PRO A 109 -22.48 -2.69 6.53
C PRO A 109 -23.41 -2.35 7.71
#